data_AF-A0A7H0YAG3-F1
#
_entry.id   AF-A0A7H0YAG3-F1
#
_cell.length_a   1.000
_cell.length_b   1.000
_cell.length_c   1.000
_cell.angle_alpha   90.00
_cell.angle_beta   90.00
_cell.angle_gamma   90.00
#
_symmetry.space_group_name_H-M   'P 1'
#
loop_
_entity.id
_entity.type
_entity.pdbx_description
1 polymer ?
#
loop_
_entity_poly.entity_id
_entity_poly.type
_entity_poly.pdbx_seq_one_letter_code
_entity_poly.pdbx_strand_id
1 'polypeptide(L)'
;MMEYNSLLLNLCVVLVMCFQVNFYFNSVFDKSNRKPNRFVYFIIFGLLDSLYLSVYLTPTISSILALLVIFSLAQSYTVEIKTKIIFSILYAVLITIVNFISLYILYAVGSVKISNFIHLSGQDHLIFSKVMLLSCIIMFAVIQIIRLFAKRRTFPLQHRYYILFLIVPIISLYQVNVLSVYSEKNMYYFGSIIGFISLNVFIIYIFDNVIEKFQLMHENAQLQHQMDYQDANYEKTVHSFKNIKRIIHDTHQQFLYIEECIKRNELAEASEHIKVTLNKIEGAYQRVNTGNLVIDALVTNSLNIGQANGIKVDTQLNLYSQKVNIERYDLCVVLGNMLDNAIEASKKVKIADDRYILIKIHSNESALFIHILNHVENEVAHLHSQKSNPDVHGIGLTNISRICDKYGGNMTIETKNKVFNNMVLLPFYKDIP
;
A
#
# COMPACT_ATOMS: atom_id res chain seq x y z
N MET A 1 5.12 -54.66 -29.16
CA MET A 1 4.29 -54.65 -27.92
C MET A 1 4.96 -53.91 -26.77
N MET A 2 6.24 -54.14 -26.46
CA MET A 2 6.93 -53.43 -25.35
C MET A 2 7.08 -51.91 -25.56
N GLU A 3 7.39 -51.44 -26.78
CA GLU A 3 7.51 -50.00 -27.08
C GLU A 3 6.17 -49.24 -27.06
N TYR A 4 5.06 -49.92 -27.40
CA TYR A 4 3.73 -49.31 -27.35
C TYR A 4 3.27 -49.13 -25.89
N ASN A 5 3.57 -50.11 -25.04
CA ASN A 5 3.27 -50.06 -23.61
C ASN A 5 4.11 -48.99 -22.88
N SER A 6 5.36 -48.72 -23.29
CA SER A 6 6.18 -47.67 -22.70
C SER A 6 5.72 -46.27 -23.12
N LEU A 7 5.30 -46.08 -24.37
CA LEU A 7 4.72 -44.82 -24.85
C LEU A 7 3.41 -44.46 -24.13
N LEU A 8 2.52 -45.44 -23.96
CA LEU A 8 1.27 -45.26 -23.23
C LEU A 8 1.52 -44.92 -21.75
N LEU A 9 2.48 -45.59 -21.13
CA LEU A 9 2.87 -45.35 -19.75
C LEU A 9 3.48 -43.95 -19.55
N ASN A 10 4.32 -43.50 -20.47
CA ASN A 10 4.89 -42.14 -20.45
C ASN A 10 3.80 -41.08 -20.59
N LEU A 11 2.85 -41.26 -21.50
CA LEU A 11 1.68 -40.39 -21.64
C LEU A 11 0.88 -40.29 -20.35
N CYS A 12 0.65 -41.42 -19.67
CA CYS A 12 -0.01 -41.43 -18.37
C CYS A 12 0.79 -40.65 -17.30
N VAL A 13 2.11 -40.83 -17.24
CA VAL A 13 2.97 -40.10 -16.29
C VAL A 13 2.92 -38.59 -16.54
N VAL A 14 3.01 -38.15 -17.80
CA VAL A 14 2.92 -36.74 -18.18
C VAL A 14 1.58 -36.13 -17.74
N LEU A 15 0.47 -36.84 -17.96
CA LEU A 15 -0.86 -36.38 -17.55
C LEU A 15 -0.98 -36.26 -16.02
N VAL A 16 -0.45 -37.24 -15.28
CA VAL A 16 -0.46 -37.21 -13.81
C VAL A 16 0.40 -36.07 -13.28
N MET A 17 1.62 -35.89 -13.80
CA MET A 17 2.51 -34.78 -13.41
C MET A 17 1.88 -33.43 -13.74
N CYS A 18 1.26 -33.30 -14.91
CA CYS A 18 0.55 -32.09 -15.30
C CYS A 18 -0.59 -31.76 -14.33
N PHE A 19 -1.43 -32.76 -14.01
CA PHE A 19 -2.52 -32.59 -13.05
C PHE A 19 -2.00 -32.18 -11.67
N GLN A 20 -0.93 -32.82 -11.21
CA GLN A 20 -0.32 -32.60 -9.91
C GLN A 20 0.30 -31.20 -9.78
N VAL A 21 1.11 -30.76 -10.74
CA VAL A 21 1.72 -29.42 -10.76
C VAL A 21 0.63 -28.35 -10.82
N ASN A 22 -0.40 -28.57 -11.65
CA ASN A 22 -1.57 -27.69 -11.71
C ASN A 22 -2.32 -27.65 -10.36
N PHE A 23 -2.51 -28.79 -9.71
CA PHE A 23 -3.16 -28.87 -8.40
C PHE A 23 -2.37 -28.15 -7.30
N TYR A 24 -1.05 -28.24 -7.33
CA TYR A 24 -0.15 -27.47 -6.47
C TYR A 24 -0.33 -25.97 -6.67
N PHE A 25 -0.18 -25.47 -7.91
CA PHE A 25 -0.31 -24.04 -8.17
C PHE A 25 -1.72 -23.51 -7.88
N ASN A 26 -2.77 -24.30 -8.10
CA ASN A 26 -4.12 -23.92 -7.68
C ASN A 26 -4.27 -23.76 -6.16
N SER A 27 -3.48 -24.50 -5.38
CA SER A 27 -3.51 -24.43 -3.92
C SER A 27 -2.75 -23.22 -3.39
N VAL A 28 -1.74 -22.77 -4.13
CA VAL A 28 -0.84 -21.67 -3.72
C VAL A 28 -1.27 -20.32 -4.29
N PHE A 29 -1.63 -20.26 -5.58
CA PHE A 29 -1.94 -19.02 -6.30
C PHE A 29 -3.43 -18.68 -6.36
N ASP A 30 -4.27 -19.52 -5.77
CA ASP A 30 -5.73 -19.42 -5.82
C ASP A 30 -6.30 -19.56 -7.26
N LYS A 31 -7.53 -20.06 -7.37
CA LYS A 31 -8.19 -20.32 -8.66
C LYS A 31 -8.61 -19.02 -9.36
N SER A 32 -8.75 -17.93 -8.62
CA SER A 32 -9.11 -16.59 -9.11
C SER A 32 -8.07 -16.01 -10.07
N ASN A 33 -6.79 -16.36 -9.89
CA ASN A 33 -5.67 -15.82 -10.67
C ASN A 33 -5.36 -16.60 -11.97
N ARG A 34 -6.30 -17.34 -12.54
CA ARG A 34 -6.08 -18.15 -13.76
C ARG A 34 -6.20 -17.29 -15.02
N LYS A 35 -5.26 -17.41 -15.95
CA LYS A 35 -5.35 -16.75 -17.27
C LYS A 35 -6.43 -17.42 -18.16
N PRO A 36 -7.11 -16.65 -19.03
CA PRO A 36 -8.10 -17.19 -19.97
C PRO A 36 -7.49 -18.17 -20.99
N ASN A 37 -6.31 -17.85 -21.56
CA ASN A 37 -5.64 -18.66 -22.57
C ASN A 37 -4.66 -19.69 -21.98
N ARG A 38 -5.04 -20.34 -20.87
CA ARG A 38 -4.11 -21.23 -20.15
C ARG A 38 -3.71 -22.49 -20.90
N PHE A 39 -4.52 -22.94 -21.86
CA PHE A 39 -4.32 -24.20 -22.59
C PHE A 39 -2.97 -24.27 -23.31
N VAL A 40 -2.46 -23.13 -23.81
CA VAL A 40 -1.14 -23.04 -24.44
C VAL A 40 -0.02 -23.49 -23.49
N TYR A 41 -0.10 -23.13 -22.21
CA TYR A 41 0.90 -23.52 -21.21
C TYR A 41 0.82 -25.02 -20.85
N PHE A 42 -0.36 -25.64 -20.97
CA PHE A 42 -0.50 -27.10 -20.81
C PHE A 42 0.14 -27.85 -21.98
N ILE A 43 0.02 -27.33 -23.21
CA ILE A 43 0.70 -27.90 -24.38
C ILE A 43 2.22 -27.78 -24.22
N ILE A 44 2.72 -26.59 -23.86
CA ILE A 44 4.16 -26.37 -23.63
C ILE A 44 4.67 -27.29 -22.53
N PHE A 45 3.93 -27.44 -21.42
CA PHE A 45 4.27 -28.37 -20.36
C PHE A 45 4.39 -29.80 -20.88
N GLY A 46 3.36 -30.30 -21.59
CA GLY A 46 3.36 -31.67 -22.10
C GLY A 46 4.51 -31.96 -23.07
N LEU A 47 4.88 -31.00 -23.91
CA LEU A 47 6.01 -31.13 -24.83
C LEU A 47 7.36 -31.17 -24.08
N LEU A 48 7.57 -30.27 -23.12
CA LEU A 48 8.80 -30.23 -22.33
C LEU A 48 8.93 -31.45 -21.42
N ASP A 49 7.83 -31.90 -20.81
CA ASP A 49 7.79 -33.06 -19.91
C ASP A 49 7.99 -34.37 -20.69
N SER A 50 7.39 -34.48 -21.89
CA SER A 50 7.68 -35.59 -22.80
C SER A 50 9.15 -35.64 -23.19
N LEU A 51 9.79 -34.50 -23.45
CA LEU A 51 11.22 -34.41 -23.75
C LEU A 51 12.07 -34.82 -22.54
N TYR A 52 11.67 -34.41 -21.34
CA TYR A 52 12.31 -34.77 -20.08
C TYR A 52 12.28 -36.29 -19.83
N LEU A 53 11.18 -36.97 -20.16
CA LEU A 53 11.05 -38.42 -20.00
C LEU A 53 11.74 -39.23 -21.12
N SER A 54 11.87 -38.66 -22.33
CA SER A 54 12.41 -39.38 -23.49
C SER A 54 13.92 -39.27 -23.66
N VAL A 55 14.53 -38.17 -23.22
CA VAL A 55 15.97 -37.89 -23.45
C VAL A 55 16.76 -38.08 -22.16
N TYR A 56 17.78 -38.94 -22.20
CA TYR A 56 18.74 -39.05 -21.12
C TYR A 56 19.69 -37.85 -21.13
N LEU A 57 19.64 -37.03 -20.08
CA LEU A 57 20.45 -35.83 -19.90
C LEU A 57 21.36 -35.99 -18.70
N THR A 58 22.46 -35.24 -18.66
CA THR A 58 23.28 -35.18 -17.44
C THR A 58 22.46 -34.65 -16.27
N PRO A 59 22.75 -35.05 -15.01
CA PRO A 59 21.92 -34.70 -13.84
C PRO A 59 21.67 -33.19 -13.68
N THR A 60 22.66 -32.36 -14.02
CA THR A 60 22.57 -30.90 -13.98
C THR A 60 21.61 -30.35 -15.02
N ILE A 61 21.70 -30.82 -16.27
CA ILE A 61 20.81 -30.40 -17.36
C ILE A 61 19.39 -30.92 -17.11
N SER A 62 19.24 -32.14 -16.60
CA SER A 62 17.96 -32.72 -16.20
C SER A 62 17.25 -31.87 -15.14
N SER A 63 17.97 -31.38 -14.13
CA SER A 63 17.41 -30.53 -13.07
C SER A 63 16.94 -29.17 -13.59
N ILE A 64 17.69 -28.57 -14.52
CA ILE A 64 17.31 -27.31 -15.17
C ILE A 64 16.06 -27.51 -16.02
N LEU A 65 16.01 -28.60 -16.80
CA LEU A 65 14.84 -28.93 -17.62
C LEU A 65 13.59 -29.16 -16.77
N ALA A 66 13.72 -29.89 -15.66
CA ALA A 66 12.60 -30.10 -14.72
C ALA A 66 12.06 -28.77 -14.16
N LEU A 67 12.93 -27.83 -13.82
CA LEU A 67 12.53 -26.51 -13.36
C LEU A 67 11.80 -25.71 -14.45
N LEU A 68 12.26 -25.78 -15.70
CA LEU A 68 11.59 -25.15 -16.84
C LEU A 68 10.20 -25.76 -17.10
N VAL A 69 10.08 -27.09 -17.00
CA VAL A 69 8.81 -27.83 -17.09
C VAL A 69 7.83 -27.28 -16.04
N ILE A 70 8.21 -27.25 -14.77
CA ILE A 70 7.35 -26.76 -13.67
C ILE A 70 6.99 -25.28 -13.88
N PHE A 71 7.97 -24.45 -14.23
CA PHE A 71 7.77 -23.02 -14.42
C PHE A 71 6.84 -22.69 -15.59
N SER A 72 6.80 -23.53 -16.63
CA SER A 72 5.88 -23.36 -17.77
C SER A 72 4.41 -23.34 -17.33
N LEU A 73 4.01 -24.20 -16.38
CA LEU A 73 2.66 -24.20 -15.81
C LEU A 73 2.43 -23.03 -14.86
N ALA A 74 3.46 -22.54 -14.17
CA ALA A 74 3.33 -21.34 -13.34
C ALA A 74 2.92 -20.10 -14.17
N GLN A 75 3.29 -20.06 -15.45
CA GLN A 75 2.91 -18.96 -16.36
C GLN A 75 1.42 -18.91 -16.70
N SER A 76 0.67 -19.98 -16.41
CA SER A 76 -0.78 -20.01 -16.58
C SER A 76 -1.56 -19.12 -15.59
N TYR A 77 -0.88 -18.52 -14.60
CA TYR A 77 -1.47 -17.66 -13.59
C TYR A 77 -1.08 -16.16 -13.75
N THR A 78 -1.93 -15.26 -13.27
CA THR A 78 -1.76 -13.78 -13.28
C THR A 78 -1.05 -13.26 -12.03
N VAL A 79 -0.10 -14.03 -11.48
CA VAL A 79 0.71 -13.62 -10.32
C VAL A 79 2.04 -13.01 -10.78
N GLU A 80 2.65 -12.17 -9.93
CA GLU A 80 3.99 -11.62 -10.14
C GLU A 80 5.03 -12.69 -10.51
N ILE A 81 6.00 -12.32 -11.34
CA ILE A 81 7.04 -13.27 -11.80
C ILE A 81 7.90 -13.80 -10.64
N LYS A 82 8.14 -12.98 -9.61
CA LYS A 82 8.95 -13.32 -8.45
C LYS A 82 8.32 -14.47 -7.65
N THR A 83 7.02 -14.41 -7.40
CA THR A 83 6.31 -15.47 -6.66
C THR A 83 6.22 -16.76 -7.48
N LYS A 84 6.02 -16.66 -8.81
CA LYS A 84 6.09 -17.82 -9.72
C LYS A 84 7.41 -18.56 -9.63
N ILE A 85 8.54 -17.83 -9.65
CA ILE A 85 9.87 -18.41 -9.53
C ILE A 85 10.01 -19.11 -8.17
N ILE A 86 9.61 -18.46 -7.09
CA ILE A 86 9.73 -19.00 -5.72
C ILE A 86 9.02 -20.34 -5.58
N PHE A 87 7.74 -20.41 -5.94
CA PHE A 87 6.96 -21.62 -5.77
C PHE A 87 7.31 -22.72 -6.79
N SER A 88 7.86 -22.35 -7.96
CA SER A 88 8.40 -23.34 -8.90
C SER A 88 9.67 -24.01 -8.37
N ILE A 89 10.59 -23.23 -7.78
CA ILE A 89 11.79 -23.76 -7.11
C ILE A 89 11.38 -24.64 -5.93
N LEU A 90 10.45 -24.20 -5.10
CA LEU A 90 9.99 -24.98 -3.95
C LEU A 90 9.37 -26.32 -4.38
N TYR A 91 8.54 -26.33 -5.43
CA TYR A 91 8.01 -27.57 -5.99
C TYR A 91 9.13 -28.47 -6.54
N ALA A 92 10.12 -27.93 -7.25
CA ALA A 92 11.26 -28.68 -7.78
C ALA A 92 12.08 -29.35 -6.66
N VAL A 93 12.28 -28.67 -5.54
CA VAL A 93 12.98 -29.22 -4.36
C VAL A 93 12.14 -30.32 -3.70
N LEU A 94 10.83 -30.10 -3.53
CA LEU A 94 9.96 -31.12 -2.96
C LEU A 94 9.89 -32.38 -3.85
N ILE A 95 9.79 -32.23 -5.17
CA ILE A 95 9.65 -33.39 -6.07
C ILE A 95 10.93 -34.19 -6.18
N THR A 96 12.10 -33.54 -6.13
CA THR A 96 13.39 -34.23 -6.09
C THR A 96 13.52 -35.05 -4.81
N ILE A 97 13.21 -34.46 -3.65
CA ILE A 97 13.16 -35.18 -2.36
C ILE A 97 12.22 -36.38 -2.42
N VAL A 98 10.99 -36.18 -2.92
CA VAL A 98 9.98 -37.25 -3.01
C VAL A 98 10.43 -38.35 -3.98
N ASN A 99 11.09 -38.01 -5.08
CA ASN A 99 11.67 -38.99 -6.00
C ASN A 99 12.73 -39.87 -5.32
N PHE A 100 13.61 -39.29 -4.50
CA PHE A 100 14.60 -40.06 -3.73
C PHE A 100 13.96 -40.98 -2.69
N ILE A 101 12.93 -40.51 -1.97
CA ILE A 101 12.16 -41.34 -1.03
C ILE A 101 11.49 -42.51 -1.77
N SER A 102 10.87 -42.23 -2.91
CA SER A 102 10.18 -43.23 -3.73
C SER A 102 11.14 -44.30 -4.24
N LEU A 103 12.33 -43.87 -4.67
CA LEU A 103 13.41 -44.75 -5.10
C LEU A 103 13.90 -45.66 -3.96
N TYR A 104 13.98 -45.15 -2.74
CA TYR A 104 14.35 -45.94 -1.56
C TYR A 104 13.27 -46.95 -1.15
N ILE A 105 11.99 -46.56 -1.16
CA ILE A 105 10.87 -47.47 -0.87
C ILE A 105 10.88 -48.65 -1.84
N LEU A 106 11.08 -48.38 -3.14
CA LEU A 106 11.14 -49.43 -4.17
C LEU A 106 12.36 -50.34 -4.01
N TYR A 107 13.48 -49.80 -3.52
CA TYR A 107 14.65 -50.60 -3.13
C TYR A 107 14.34 -51.50 -1.93
N ALA A 108 13.76 -50.97 -0.85
CA ALA A 108 13.46 -51.71 0.38
C ALA A 108 12.44 -52.83 0.18
N VAL A 109 11.47 -52.64 -0.72
CA VAL A 109 10.46 -53.66 -1.10
C VAL A 109 11.07 -54.77 -1.98
N GLY A 110 12.37 -54.70 -2.31
CA GLY A 110 13.07 -55.70 -3.12
C GLY A 110 12.69 -55.65 -4.60
N SER A 111 11.96 -54.62 -5.03
CA SER A 111 11.51 -54.45 -6.41
C SER A 111 12.61 -53.94 -7.35
N VAL A 112 13.73 -53.44 -6.81
CA VAL A 112 14.86 -52.87 -7.58
C VAL A 112 16.19 -53.24 -6.90
N LYS A 113 17.16 -53.80 -7.64
CA LYS A 113 18.50 -54.17 -7.12
C LYS A 113 19.53 -53.03 -7.29
N ILE A 114 20.45 -52.86 -6.33
CA ILE A 114 21.53 -51.84 -6.32
C ILE A 114 22.39 -51.85 -7.60
N SER A 115 22.62 -53.01 -8.21
CA SER A 115 23.41 -53.15 -9.44
C SER A 115 22.84 -52.41 -10.65
N ASN A 116 21.51 -52.25 -10.73
CA ASN A 116 20.86 -51.53 -11.82
C ASN A 116 20.98 -50.01 -11.69
N PHE A 117 21.50 -49.50 -10.58
CA PHE A 117 21.61 -48.06 -10.33
C PHE A 117 22.87 -47.41 -10.91
N ILE A 118 23.92 -48.20 -11.19
CA ILE A 118 25.18 -47.69 -11.78
C ILE A 118 25.08 -47.68 -13.33
N HIS A 119 24.30 -48.60 -13.91
CA HIS A 119 23.97 -48.67 -15.33
C HIS A 119 22.51 -48.29 -15.59
N LEU A 120 22.10 -47.08 -15.20
CA LEU A 120 20.88 -46.42 -15.71
C LEU A 120 21.02 -46.01 -17.20
N SER A 121 21.86 -46.71 -17.95
CA SER A 121 21.97 -46.60 -19.40
C SER A 121 20.84 -47.40 -20.06
N GLY A 122 19.67 -46.75 -20.17
CA GLY A 122 18.75 -46.97 -21.29
C GLY A 122 17.84 -48.19 -21.31
N GLN A 123 17.88 -49.14 -20.36
CA GLN A 123 17.02 -50.35 -20.44
C GLN A 123 15.92 -50.51 -19.36
N ASP A 124 15.91 -49.69 -18.30
CA ASP A 124 14.93 -49.82 -17.22
C ASP A 124 13.87 -48.69 -17.19
N HIS A 125 13.29 -48.35 -18.35
CA HIS A 125 12.18 -47.38 -18.45
C HIS A 125 11.02 -47.70 -17.50
N LEU A 126 10.77 -48.99 -17.27
CA LEU A 126 9.75 -49.49 -16.35
C LEU A 126 10.06 -49.16 -14.88
N ILE A 127 11.33 -49.15 -14.47
CA ILE A 127 11.72 -48.79 -13.11
C ILE A 127 11.58 -47.29 -12.91
N PHE A 128 12.05 -46.49 -13.86
CA PHE A 128 11.91 -45.04 -13.83
C PHE A 128 10.43 -44.61 -13.76
N SER A 129 9.55 -45.22 -14.58
CA SER A 129 8.11 -44.95 -14.51
C SER A 129 7.48 -45.35 -13.19
N LYS A 130 7.91 -46.46 -12.56
CA LYS A 130 7.42 -46.89 -11.25
C LYS A 130 7.83 -45.91 -10.14
N VAL A 131 9.07 -45.43 -10.18
CA VAL A 131 9.57 -44.40 -9.26
C VAL A 131 8.76 -43.12 -9.41
N MET A 132 8.50 -42.68 -10.65
CA MET A 132 7.72 -41.47 -10.93
C MET A 132 6.24 -41.58 -10.52
N LEU A 133 5.62 -42.75 -10.67
CA LEU A 133 4.24 -42.95 -10.21
C LEU A 133 4.14 -42.93 -8.68
N LEU A 134 5.07 -43.60 -7.98
CA LEU A 134 5.12 -43.57 -6.52
C LEU A 134 5.37 -42.16 -5.99
N SER A 135 6.25 -41.40 -6.66
CA SER A 135 6.52 -40.01 -6.28
C SER A 135 5.33 -39.10 -6.49
N CYS A 136 4.53 -39.32 -7.54
CA CYS A 136 3.27 -38.61 -7.76
C CYS A 136 2.29 -38.84 -6.59
N ILE A 137 2.17 -40.08 -6.10
CA ILE A 137 1.26 -40.42 -4.98
C ILE A 137 1.71 -39.73 -3.69
N ILE A 138 2.99 -39.83 -3.35
CA ILE A 138 3.54 -39.23 -2.12
C ILE A 138 3.41 -37.70 -2.17
N MET A 139 3.75 -37.08 -3.30
CA MET A 139 3.66 -35.64 -3.44
C MET A 139 2.20 -35.16 -3.45
N PHE A 140 1.23 -35.96 -3.89
CA PHE A 140 -0.18 -35.59 -3.73
C PHE A 140 -0.55 -35.45 -2.25
N ALA A 141 -0.08 -36.35 -1.37
CA ALA A 141 -0.25 -36.23 0.07
C ALA A 141 0.45 -34.97 0.64
N VAL A 142 1.67 -34.68 0.19
CA VAL A 142 2.40 -33.46 0.58
C VAL A 142 1.63 -32.20 0.20
N ILE A 143 1.06 -32.13 -1.01
CA ILE A 143 0.28 -30.95 -1.45
C ILE A 143 -0.98 -30.76 -0.57
N GLN A 144 -1.62 -31.84 -0.13
CA GLN A 144 -2.78 -31.74 0.77
C GLN A 144 -2.39 -31.20 2.15
N ILE A 145 -1.24 -31.63 2.69
CA ILE A 145 -0.68 -31.08 3.93
C ILE A 145 -0.40 -29.58 3.76
N ILE A 146 0.27 -29.18 2.67
CA ILE A 146 0.55 -27.76 2.38
C ILE A 146 -0.75 -26.95 2.34
N ARG A 147 -1.83 -27.46 1.73
CA ARG A 147 -3.12 -26.76 1.66
C ARG A 147 -3.76 -26.54 3.03
N LEU A 148 -3.62 -27.48 3.96
CA LEU A 148 -4.14 -27.32 5.33
C LEU A 148 -3.47 -26.14 6.07
N PHE A 149 -2.18 -25.92 5.82
CA PHE A 149 -1.41 -24.81 6.41
C PHE A 149 -1.52 -23.49 5.63
N ALA A 150 -1.62 -23.55 4.30
CA ALA A 150 -1.62 -22.38 3.41
C ALA A 150 -2.89 -21.50 3.54
N LYS A 151 -3.99 -22.03 4.07
CA LYS A 151 -5.27 -21.30 4.22
C LYS A 151 -5.21 -20.12 5.22
N ARG A 152 -4.05 -19.83 5.83
CA ARG A 152 -3.85 -18.79 6.86
C ARG A 152 -3.04 -17.56 6.41
N ARG A 153 -2.64 -17.39 5.14
CA ARG A 153 -1.52 -16.50 4.79
C ARG A 153 -1.85 -15.45 3.72
N THR A 154 -1.90 -14.17 4.10
CA THR A 154 -2.03 -13.01 3.20
C THR A 154 -1.18 -11.82 3.65
N PHE A 155 0.10 -12.03 3.98
CA PHE A 155 0.99 -10.91 4.31
C PHE A 155 2.22 -10.86 3.39
N PRO A 156 2.50 -9.70 2.76
CA PRO A 156 3.74 -9.50 2.01
C PRO A 156 4.92 -9.31 2.97
N LEU A 157 5.99 -10.07 2.76
CA LEU A 157 7.24 -9.94 3.53
C LEU A 157 8.24 -9.00 2.85
N GLN A 158 9.24 -8.56 3.61
CA GLN A 158 10.36 -7.82 3.05
C GLN A 158 11.23 -8.74 2.16
N HIS A 159 11.69 -8.21 1.02
CA HIS A 159 12.45 -8.92 -0.02
C HIS A 159 13.65 -9.78 0.49
N ARG A 160 14.31 -9.36 1.58
CA ARG A 160 15.46 -10.08 2.16
C ARG A 160 15.07 -11.46 2.72
N TYR A 161 13.89 -11.59 3.31
CA TYR A 161 13.42 -12.85 3.89
C TYR A 161 13.03 -13.87 2.80
N TYR A 162 12.54 -13.42 1.65
CA TYR A 162 12.30 -14.28 0.49
C TYR A 162 13.59 -14.87 -0.09
N ILE A 163 14.66 -14.08 -0.17
CA ILE A 163 15.96 -14.56 -0.66
C ILE A 163 16.52 -15.63 0.28
N LEU A 164 16.47 -15.39 1.60
CA LEU A 164 16.94 -16.35 2.60
C LEU A 164 16.13 -17.66 2.56
N PHE A 165 14.83 -17.57 2.32
CA PHE A 165 13.95 -18.74 2.14
C PHE A 165 14.28 -19.56 0.88
N LEU A 166 14.78 -18.94 -0.20
CA LEU A 166 15.14 -19.63 -1.43
C LEU A 166 16.53 -20.29 -1.38
N ILE A 167 17.48 -19.66 -0.71
CA ILE A 167 18.87 -20.13 -0.66
C ILE A 167 18.95 -21.54 -0.07
N VAL A 168 18.17 -21.84 0.97
CA VAL A 168 18.29 -23.13 1.67
C VAL A 168 17.74 -24.31 0.87
N PRO A 169 16.55 -24.24 0.24
CA PRO A 169 16.08 -25.25 -0.71
C PRO A 169 17.05 -25.46 -1.87
N ILE A 170 17.65 -24.38 -2.41
CA ILE A 170 18.63 -24.47 -3.52
C ILE A 170 19.91 -25.18 -3.07
N ILE A 171 20.45 -24.82 -1.90
CA ILE A 171 21.64 -25.47 -1.35
C ILE A 171 21.36 -26.95 -1.04
N SER A 172 20.20 -27.27 -0.45
CA SER A 172 19.84 -28.66 -0.19
C SER A 172 19.68 -29.48 -1.47
N LEU A 173 19.13 -28.89 -2.55
CA LEU A 173 19.05 -29.55 -3.86
C LEU A 173 20.44 -29.80 -4.46
N TYR A 174 21.35 -28.83 -4.38
CA TYR A 174 22.73 -29.02 -4.80
C TYR A 174 23.42 -30.14 -4.01
N GLN A 175 23.29 -30.13 -2.69
CA GLN A 175 23.89 -31.13 -1.81
C GLN A 175 23.35 -32.54 -2.06
N VAL A 176 22.04 -32.69 -2.28
CA VAL A 176 21.43 -33.97 -2.64
C VAL A 176 21.93 -34.47 -4.00
N ASN A 177 22.09 -33.59 -4.99
CA ASN A 177 22.66 -33.97 -6.30
C ASN A 177 24.13 -34.42 -6.18
N VAL A 178 24.96 -33.69 -5.44
CA VAL A 178 26.36 -34.06 -5.18
C VAL A 178 26.43 -35.41 -4.47
N LEU A 179 25.64 -35.61 -3.42
CA LEU A 179 25.60 -36.90 -2.72
C LEU A 179 25.13 -38.03 -3.63
N SER A 180 24.17 -37.79 -4.52
CA SER A 180 23.68 -38.80 -5.46
C SER A 180 24.73 -39.25 -6.48
N VAL A 181 25.72 -38.40 -6.80
CA VAL A 181 26.76 -38.69 -7.80
C VAL A 181 27.98 -39.36 -7.15
N TYR A 182 28.38 -38.93 -5.96
CA TYR A 182 29.67 -39.31 -5.37
C TYR A 182 29.57 -40.25 -4.15
N SER A 183 28.39 -40.45 -3.58
CA SER A 183 28.23 -41.26 -2.36
C SER A 183 27.79 -42.69 -2.68
N GLU A 184 28.40 -43.67 -2.02
CA GLU A 184 27.84 -45.01 -1.96
C GLU A 184 26.50 -44.96 -1.21
N LYS A 185 25.49 -45.66 -1.75
CA LYS A 185 24.10 -45.66 -1.26
C LYS A 185 23.93 -46.47 0.03
N ASN A 186 24.73 -46.14 1.03
CA ASN A 186 24.81 -46.77 2.34
C ASN A 186 23.83 -46.10 3.32
N MET A 187 23.68 -46.68 4.52
CA MET A 187 22.76 -46.15 5.54
C MET A 187 23.04 -44.69 5.93
N TYR A 188 24.29 -44.23 5.82
CA TYR A 188 24.68 -42.83 6.04
C TYR A 188 24.11 -41.86 5.00
N TYR A 189 24.07 -42.26 3.72
CA TYR A 189 23.45 -41.47 2.65
C TYR A 189 21.97 -41.20 2.93
N PHE A 190 21.28 -42.22 3.46
CA PHE A 190 19.88 -42.10 3.87
C PHE A 190 19.69 -41.16 5.07
N GLY A 191 20.56 -41.26 6.08
CA GLY A 191 20.58 -40.32 7.21
C GLY A 191 20.75 -38.86 6.77
N SER A 192 21.61 -38.60 5.79
CA SER A 192 21.80 -37.25 5.23
C SER A 192 20.56 -36.71 4.53
N ILE A 193 19.84 -37.53 3.74
CA ILE A 193 18.58 -37.13 3.10
C ILE A 193 17.51 -36.77 4.13
N ILE A 194 17.33 -37.60 5.16
CA ILE A 194 16.40 -37.31 6.27
C ILE A 194 16.80 -36.03 7.00
N GLY A 195 18.10 -35.79 7.18
CA GLY A 195 18.63 -34.56 7.73
C GLY A 195 18.23 -33.33 6.91
N PHE A 196 18.35 -33.38 5.58
CA PHE A 196 17.94 -32.28 4.70
C PHE A 196 16.44 -32.05 4.68
N ILE A 197 15.64 -33.11 4.78
CA ILE A 197 14.17 -33.00 4.90
C ILE A 197 13.82 -32.30 6.21
N SER A 198 14.37 -32.78 7.32
CA SER A 198 14.16 -32.19 8.64
C SER A 198 14.56 -30.72 8.68
N LEU A 199 15.69 -30.37 8.04
CA LEU A 199 16.17 -29.00 7.93
C LEU A 199 15.20 -28.11 7.13
N ASN A 200 14.72 -28.57 5.98
CA ASN A 200 13.75 -27.82 5.17
C ASN A 200 12.42 -27.62 5.93
N VAL A 201 11.91 -28.64 6.61
CA VAL A 201 10.69 -28.54 7.43
C VAL A 201 10.90 -27.56 8.59
N PHE A 202 12.04 -27.63 9.27
CA PHE A 202 12.37 -26.73 10.37
C PHE A 202 12.44 -25.28 9.93
N ILE A 203 12.99 -25.01 8.73
CA ILE A 203 13.03 -23.66 8.16
C ILE A 203 11.63 -23.15 7.83
N ILE A 204 10.76 -23.98 7.24
CA ILE A 204 9.37 -23.61 6.99
C ILE A 204 8.69 -23.22 8.30
N TYR A 205 8.88 -24.01 9.36
CA TYR A 205 8.33 -23.73 10.70
C TYR A 205 8.85 -22.40 11.30
N ILE A 206 10.17 -22.16 11.25
CA ILE A 206 10.75 -20.88 11.70
C ILE A 206 10.16 -19.71 10.90
N PHE A 207 10.05 -19.87 9.58
CA PHE A 207 9.54 -18.82 8.71
C PHE A 207 8.08 -18.48 9.02
N ASP A 208 7.27 -19.50 9.31
CA ASP A 208 5.87 -19.37 9.72
C ASP A 208 5.72 -18.51 10.98
N ASN A 209 6.56 -18.78 11.99
CA ASN A 209 6.63 -18.02 13.24
C ASN A 209 7.16 -16.59 13.04
N VAL A 210 8.14 -16.41 12.14
CA VAL A 210 8.69 -15.09 11.81
C VAL A 210 7.62 -14.23 11.13
N ILE A 211 6.86 -14.79 10.20
CA ILE A 211 5.75 -14.08 9.55
C ILE A 211 4.73 -13.62 10.58
N GLU A 212 4.31 -14.49 11.49
CA GLU A 212 3.33 -14.15 12.54
C GLU A 212 3.84 -13.03 13.44
N LYS A 213 5.11 -13.09 13.86
CA LYS A 213 5.73 -12.00 14.63
C LYS A 213 5.79 -10.69 13.86
N PHE A 214 6.08 -10.73 12.56
CA PHE A 214 6.08 -9.52 11.72
C PHE A 214 4.68 -8.91 11.59
N GLN A 215 3.64 -9.75 11.46
CA GLN A 215 2.25 -9.29 11.43
C GLN A 215 1.88 -8.59 12.73
N LEU A 216 2.14 -9.23 13.87
CA LEU A 216 1.88 -8.65 15.20
C LEU A 216 2.66 -7.36 15.43
N MET A 217 3.91 -7.29 14.98
CA MET A 217 4.72 -6.07 15.11
C MET A 217 4.16 -4.92 14.27
N HIS A 218 3.69 -5.20 13.05
CA HIS A 218 3.06 -4.21 12.20
C HIS A 218 1.74 -3.69 12.78
N GLU A 219 0.90 -4.59 13.27
CA GLU A 219 -0.37 -4.24 13.93
C GLU A 219 -0.12 -3.40 15.19
N ASN A 220 0.85 -3.77 16.02
CA ASN A 220 1.24 -2.97 17.19
C ASN A 220 1.74 -1.57 16.81
N ALA A 221 2.52 -1.43 15.74
CA ALA A 221 2.97 -0.12 15.28
C ALA A 221 1.80 0.76 14.81
N GLN A 222 0.81 0.17 14.11
CA GLN A 222 -0.40 0.86 13.71
C GLN A 222 -1.25 1.28 14.93
N LEU A 223 -1.41 0.39 15.91
CA LEU A 223 -2.09 0.69 17.17
C LEU A 223 -1.40 1.83 17.92
N GLN A 224 -0.08 1.83 18.00
CA GLN A 224 0.68 2.90 18.64
C GLN A 224 0.42 4.25 17.97
N HIS A 225 0.48 4.31 16.63
CA HIS A 225 0.14 5.53 15.89
C HIS A 225 -1.29 6.01 16.14
N GLN A 226 -2.25 5.08 16.26
CA GLN A 226 -3.62 5.42 16.60
C GLN A 226 -3.74 5.99 18.03
N MET A 227 -3.02 5.42 18.99
CA MET A 227 -2.96 5.93 20.36
C MET A 227 -2.38 7.34 20.41
N ASP A 228 -1.24 7.57 19.76
CA ASP A 228 -0.59 8.89 19.73
C ASP A 228 -1.53 9.95 19.11
N TYR A 229 -2.28 9.58 18.07
CA TYR A 229 -3.29 10.47 17.45
C TYR A 229 -4.48 10.75 18.38
N GLN A 230 -4.95 9.74 19.12
CA GLN A 230 -6.01 9.91 20.10
C GLN A 230 -5.56 10.81 21.26
N ASP A 231 -4.34 10.64 21.75
CA ASP A 231 -3.77 11.47 22.82
C ASP A 231 -3.68 12.94 22.39
N ALA A 232 -3.18 13.21 21.18
CA ALA A 232 -3.14 14.57 20.64
C ALA A 232 -4.55 15.21 20.51
N ASN A 233 -5.57 14.42 20.14
CA ASN A 233 -6.96 14.92 20.09
C ASN A 233 -7.57 15.10 21.49
N TYR A 234 -7.20 14.25 22.43
CA TYR A 234 -7.60 14.39 23.82
C TYR A 234 -7.04 15.70 24.41
N GLU A 235 -5.76 16.01 24.18
CA GLU A 235 -5.16 17.28 24.60
C GLU A 235 -5.90 18.49 24.02
N LYS A 236 -6.21 18.49 22.71
CA LYS A 236 -7.02 19.56 22.09
C LYS A 236 -8.39 19.70 22.74
N THR A 237 -9.04 18.58 23.06
CA THR A 237 -10.34 18.57 23.74
C THR A 237 -10.23 19.15 25.14
N VAL A 238 -9.21 18.76 25.91
CA VAL A 238 -8.92 19.32 27.24
C VAL A 238 -8.66 20.82 27.17
N HIS A 239 -7.90 21.30 26.19
CA HIS A 239 -7.67 22.73 25.97
C HIS A 239 -8.97 23.48 25.61
N SER A 240 -9.83 22.89 24.77
CA SER A 240 -11.15 23.45 24.45
C SER A 240 -12.03 23.56 25.70
N PHE A 241 -12.09 22.51 26.53
CA PHE A 241 -12.81 22.54 27.81
C PHE A 241 -12.29 23.61 28.78
N LYS A 242 -10.96 23.80 28.87
CA LYS A 242 -10.37 24.89 29.67
C LYS A 242 -10.79 26.26 29.16
N ASN A 243 -10.84 26.45 27.84
CA ASN A 243 -11.29 27.71 27.23
C ASN A 243 -12.78 27.97 27.49
N ILE A 244 -13.64 26.94 27.35
CA ILE A 244 -15.08 27.04 27.68
C ILE A 244 -15.26 27.40 29.16
N LYS A 245 -14.52 26.75 30.06
CA LYS A 245 -14.58 27.07 31.50
C LYS A 245 -14.18 28.52 31.78
N ARG A 246 -13.16 29.04 31.09
CA ARG A 246 -12.77 30.45 31.18
C ARG A 246 -13.90 31.37 30.72
N ILE A 247 -14.51 31.09 29.56
CA ILE A 247 -15.64 31.87 29.04
C ILE A 247 -16.79 31.88 30.05
N ILE A 248 -17.19 30.71 30.57
CA ILE A 248 -18.26 30.62 31.58
C ILE A 248 -17.92 31.44 32.82
N HIS A 249 -16.68 31.35 33.31
CA HIS A 249 -16.24 32.14 34.45
C HIS A 249 -16.32 33.65 34.18
N ASP A 250 -15.80 34.11 33.03
CA ASP A 250 -15.80 35.52 32.67
C ASP A 250 -17.23 36.06 32.50
N THR A 251 -18.12 35.28 31.88
CA THR A 251 -19.54 35.59 31.78
C THR A 251 -20.21 35.67 33.14
N HIS A 252 -19.89 34.74 34.06
CA HIS A 252 -20.41 34.78 35.42
C HIS A 252 -19.97 36.04 36.17
N GLN A 253 -18.70 36.44 36.03
CA GLN A 253 -18.19 37.69 36.62
C GLN A 253 -18.88 38.93 36.05
N GLN A 254 -19.14 38.96 34.74
CA GLN A 254 -19.91 40.04 34.11
C GLN A 254 -21.32 40.14 34.68
N PHE A 255 -22.03 39.01 34.86
CA PHE A 255 -23.37 39.03 35.45
C PHE A 255 -23.38 39.44 36.92
N LEU A 256 -22.40 38.99 37.72
CA LEU A 256 -22.27 39.43 39.11
C LEU A 256 -22.05 40.94 39.22
N TYR A 257 -21.21 41.52 38.35
CA TYR A 257 -20.98 42.95 38.31
C TYR A 257 -22.26 43.73 37.99
N ILE A 258 -23.01 43.27 36.97
CA ILE A 258 -24.30 43.88 36.61
C ILE A 258 -25.30 43.79 37.78
N GLU A 259 -25.38 42.64 38.44
CA GLU A 259 -26.27 42.44 39.60
C GLU A 259 -25.93 43.41 40.75
N GLU A 260 -24.64 43.60 41.05
CA GLU A 260 -24.18 44.50 42.11
C GLU A 260 -24.49 45.97 41.78
N CYS A 261 -24.24 46.42 40.55
CA CYS A 261 -24.60 47.78 40.12
C CYS A 261 -26.12 48.03 40.23
N ILE A 262 -26.94 47.04 39.89
CA ILE A 262 -28.41 47.14 40.04
C ILE A 262 -28.79 47.24 41.53
N LYS A 263 -28.18 46.44 42.41
CA LYS A 263 -28.42 46.51 43.87
C LYS A 263 -28.05 47.87 44.47
N ARG A 264 -27.02 48.54 43.93
CA ARG A 264 -26.57 49.87 44.35
C ARG A 264 -27.35 51.02 43.72
N ASN A 265 -28.33 50.72 42.85
CA ASN A 265 -29.09 51.71 42.09
C ASN A 265 -28.22 52.52 41.09
N GLU A 266 -27.06 51.98 40.69
CA GLU A 266 -26.09 52.56 39.74
C GLU A 266 -26.45 52.17 38.29
N LEU A 267 -27.67 52.51 37.86
CA LEU A 267 -28.22 52.04 36.57
C LEU A 267 -27.42 52.50 35.34
N ALA A 268 -26.80 53.69 35.42
CA ALA A 268 -25.97 54.21 34.33
C ALA A 268 -24.71 53.37 34.11
N GLU A 269 -24.07 52.91 35.19
CA GLU A 269 -22.85 52.12 35.15
C GLU A 269 -23.12 50.69 34.62
N ALA A 270 -24.24 50.09 35.05
CA ALA A 270 -24.70 48.81 34.52
C ALA A 270 -24.97 48.88 33.00
N SER A 271 -25.65 49.93 32.54
CA SER A 271 -25.95 50.13 31.11
C SER A 271 -24.70 50.33 30.27
N GLU A 272 -23.71 51.06 30.79
CA GLU A 272 -22.43 51.28 30.09
C GLU A 272 -21.63 49.96 30.00
N HIS A 273 -21.59 49.17 31.08
CA HIS A 273 -20.90 47.87 31.08
C HIS A 273 -21.52 46.88 30.09
N ILE A 274 -22.85 46.83 30.00
CA ILE A 274 -23.56 46.03 28.99
C ILE A 274 -23.17 46.49 27.58
N LYS A 275 -23.18 47.80 27.33
CA LYS A 275 -22.85 48.37 26.01
C LYS A 275 -21.41 48.07 25.59
N VAL A 276 -20.44 48.21 26.50
CA VAL A 276 -19.04 47.84 26.24
C VAL A 276 -18.89 46.34 25.96
N THR A 277 -19.61 45.50 26.69
CA THR A 277 -19.58 44.04 26.51
C THR A 277 -20.18 43.64 25.17
N LEU A 278 -21.33 44.21 24.80
CA LEU A 278 -21.97 43.99 23.49
C LEU A 278 -21.07 44.46 22.35
N ASN A 279 -20.45 45.64 22.45
CA ASN A 279 -19.52 46.14 21.43
C ASN A 279 -18.30 45.22 21.24
N LYS A 280 -17.79 44.60 22.31
CA LYS A 280 -16.70 43.61 22.22
C LYS A 280 -17.15 42.33 21.49
N ILE A 281 -18.39 41.90 21.71
CA ILE A 281 -18.97 40.73 21.05
C ILE A 281 -19.25 41.04 19.57
N GLU A 282 -19.82 42.21 19.26
CA GLU A 282 -20.12 42.65 17.89
C GLU A 282 -18.85 42.88 17.06
N GLY A 283 -17.80 43.47 17.66
CA GLY A 283 -16.50 43.63 17.02
C GLY A 283 -15.81 42.31 16.66
N ALA A 284 -16.15 41.21 17.34
CA ALA A 284 -15.70 39.86 17.00
C ALA A 284 -16.56 39.20 15.91
N TYR A 285 -17.80 39.64 15.70
CA TYR A 285 -18.79 39.04 14.79
C TYR A 285 -18.89 39.75 13.43
N GLN A 286 -18.56 41.05 13.32
CA GLN A 286 -18.95 41.88 12.16
C GLN A 286 -17.79 42.27 11.21
N ARG A 287 -17.09 41.31 10.59
CA ARG A 287 -16.13 41.65 9.52
C ARG A 287 -16.46 41.08 8.14
N VAL A 288 -17.07 39.91 8.08
CA VAL A 288 -17.44 39.26 6.80
C VAL A 288 -18.78 38.56 6.96
N ASN A 289 -19.75 38.92 6.14
CA ASN A 289 -21.07 38.27 6.10
C ASN A 289 -21.52 38.11 4.65
N THR A 290 -21.04 37.05 4.01
CA THR A 290 -21.45 36.64 2.65
C THR A 290 -22.62 35.66 2.69
N GLY A 291 -22.98 35.15 3.88
CA GLY A 291 -24.01 34.13 4.09
C GLY A 291 -23.51 32.71 3.82
N ASN A 292 -22.24 32.54 3.43
CA ASN A 292 -21.59 31.25 3.35
C ASN A 292 -20.63 31.06 4.52
N LEU A 293 -20.98 30.20 5.46
CA LEU A 293 -20.24 29.98 6.71
C LEU A 293 -18.74 29.66 6.51
N VAL A 294 -18.38 28.93 5.45
CA VAL A 294 -16.98 28.56 5.19
C VAL A 294 -16.17 29.79 4.76
N ILE A 295 -16.70 30.57 3.82
CA ILE A 295 -16.07 31.81 3.35
C ILE A 295 -15.97 32.81 4.51
N ASP A 296 -17.07 33.00 5.23
CA ASP A 296 -17.15 33.94 6.33
C ASP A 296 -16.12 33.61 7.42
N ALA A 297 -16.01 32.35 7.82
CA ALA A 297 -15.05 31.92 8.84
C ALA A 297 -13.59 32.08 8.39
N LEU A 298 -13.24 31.64 7.19
CA LEU A 298 -11.85 31.65 6.70
C LEU A 298 -11.34 33.05 6.38
N VAL A 299 -12.19 33.90 5.77
CA VAL A 299 -11.82 35.28 5.47
C VAL A 299 -11.76 36.11 6.76
N THR A 300 -12.70 35.92 7.70
CA THR A 300 -12.64 36.57 9.03
C THR A 300 -11.36 36.20 9.79
N ASN A 301 -10.99 34.91 9.79
CA ASN A 301 -9.74 34.47 10.40
C ASN A 301 -8.52 35.14 9.75
N SER A 302 -8.51 35.25 8.42
CA SER A 302 -7.42 35.89 7.67
C SER A 302 -7.30 37.39 7.96
N LEU A 303 -8.43 38.09 8.10
CA LEU A 303 -8.48 39.49 8.55
C LEU A 303 -7.88 39.65 9.95
N ASN A 304 -8.23 38.76 10.88
CA ASN A 304 -7.73 38.80 12.25
C ASN A 304 -6.22 38.52 12.32
N ILE A 305 -5.74 37.50 11.60
CA ILE A 305 -4.30 37.19 11.51
C ILE A 305 -3.55 38.33 10.83
N GLY A 306 -4.10 38.89 9.76
CA GLY A 306 -3.50 40.02 9.05
C GLY A 306 -3.31 41.22 9.97
N GLN A 307 -4.37 41.64 10.68
CA GLN A 307 -4.31 42.74 11.64
C GLN A 307 -3.27 42.50 12.74
N ALA A 308 -3.22 41.28 13.31
CA ALA A 308 -2.26 40.93 14.36
C ALA A 308 -0.80 40.94 13.88
N ASN A 309 -0.55 40.85 12.57
CA ASN A 309 0.79 40.79 11.98
C ASN A 309 1.16 42.05 11.17
N GLY A 310 0.35 43.12 11.26
CA GLY A 310 0.56 44.37 10.54
C GLY A 310 0.45 44.22 9.02
N ILE A 311 -0.41 43.31 8.55
CA ILE A 311 -0.70 43.11 7.12
C ILE A 311 -2.02 43.80 6.81
N LYS A 312 -2.03 44.69 5.81
CA LYS A 312 -3.26 45.29 5.31
C LYS A 312 -4.01 44.27 4.45
N VAL A 313 -5.19 43.85 4.89
CA VAL A 313 -6.04 42.87 4.20
C VAL A 313 -7.32 43.56 3.74
N ASP A 314 -7.49 43.69 2.42
CA ASP A 314 -8.70 44.21 1.79
C ASP A 314 -9.54 43.07 1.22
N THR A 315 -10.87 43.18 1.27
CA THR A 315 -11.80 42.14 0.79
C THR A 315 -12.83 42.70 -0.18
N GLN A 316 -13.13 41.95 -1.23
CA GLN A 316 -14.19 42.21 -2.21
C GLN A 316 -14.99 40.92 -2.40
N LEU A 317 -16.13 40.82 -1.72
CA LEU A 317 -16.90 39.59 -1.64
C LEU A 317 -18.30 39.83 -2.24
N ASN A 318 -18.63 39.13 -3.32
CA ASN A 318 -19.94 39.21 -3.95
C ASN A 318 -20.40 37.83 -4.41
N LEU A 319 -21.29 37.20 -3.63
CA LEU A 319 -21.83 35.89 -3.96
C LEU A 319 -23.22 36.02 -4.56
N TYR A 320 -23.46 35.36 -5.70
CA TYR A 320 -24.78 35.26 -6.32
C TYR A 320 -25.80 34.53 -5.42
N SER A 321 -25.36 33.54 -4.65
CA SER A 321 -26.18 32.81 -3.68
C SER A 321 -25.36 32.36 -2.48
N GLN A 322 -26.01 32.28 -1.31
CA GLN A 322 -25.42 31.74 -0.08
C GLN A 322 -25.01 30.27 -0.23
N LYS A 323 -25.76 29.53 -1.06
CA LYS A 323 -25.50 28.12 -1.35
C LYS A 323 -24.58 28.01 -2.57
N VAL A 324 -23.28 27.97 -2.30
CA VAL A 324 -22.24 27.67 -3.30
C VAL A 324 -22.28 26.17 -3.61
N ASN A 325 -22.43 25.80 -4.89
CA ASN A 325 -22.53 24.39 -5.32
C ASN A 325 -21.15 23.69 -5.40
N ILE A 326 -20.36 23.84 -4.35
CA ILE A 326 -19.04 23.21 -4.15
C ILE A 326 -19.08 22.55 -2.77
N GLU A 327 -18.46 21.37 -2.64
CA GLU A 327 -18.42 20.65 -1.38
C GLU A 327 -17.69 21.47 -0.32
N ARG A 328 -18.25 21.55 0.90
CA ARG A 328 -17.69 22.39 1.98
C ARG A 328 -16.22 22.07 2.27
N TYR A 329 -15.86 20.79 2.25
CA TYR A 329 -14.48 20.35 2.47
C TYR A 329 -13.53 20.88 1.39
N ASP A 330 -13.90 20.76 0.11
CA ASP A 330 -13.08 21.24 -0.99
C ASP A 330 -12.95 22.77 -0.98
N LEU A 331 -14.03 23.48 -0.64
CA LEU A 331 -14.00 24.92 -0.47
C LEU A 331 -13.06 25.33 0.68
N CYS A 332 -13.05 24.59 1.79
CA CYS A 332 -12.09 24.80 2.89
C CYS A 332 -10.65 24.56 2.43
N VAL A 333 -10.39 23.49 1.68
CA VAL A 333 -9.04 23.17 1.19
C VAL A 333 -8.54 24.24 0.23
N VAL A 334 -9.38 24.69 -0.71
CA VAL A 334 -8.98 25.72 -1.69
C VAL A 334 -8.74 27.06 -1.00
N LEU A 335 -9.73 27.59 -0.27
CA LEU A 335 -9.60 28.90 0.38
C LEU A 335 -8.53 28.89 1.46
N GLY A 336 -8.49 27.85 2.30
CA GLY A 336 -7.49 27.72 3.37
C GLY A 336 -6.07 27.78 2.82
N ASN A 337 -5.75 26.94 1.83
CA ASN A 337 -4.41 26.93 1.24
C ASN A 337 -4.07 28.25 0.54
N MET A 338 -5.01 28.88 -0.17
CA MET A 338 -4.75 30.16 -0.82
C MET A 338 -4.51 31.29 0.19
N LEU A 339 -5.31 31.35 1.27
CA LEU A 339 -5.20 32.37 2.32
C LEU A 339 -3.94 32.17 3.18
N ASP A 340 -3.64 30.93 3.56
CA ASP A 340 -2.43 30.60 4.32
C ASP A 340 -1.17 30.96 3.53
N ASN A 341 -1.13 30.64 2.23
CA ASN A 341 -0.03 31.02 1.36
C ASN A 341 0.14 32.54 1.29
N ALA A 342 -0.97 33.28 1.14
CA ALA A 342 -0.94 34.74 1.07
C ALA A 342 -0.43 35.36 2.39
N ILE A 343 -0.87 34.84 3.54
CA ILE A 343 -0.43 35.29 4.86
C ILE A 343 1.04 34.96 5.09
N GLU A 344 1.45 33.72 4.83
CA GLU A 344 2.84 33.27 5.04
C GLU A 344 3.81 34.09 4.19
N ALA A 345 3.47 34.32 2.93
CA ALA A 345 4.28 35.11 2.02
C ALA A 345 4.34 36.59 2.44
N SER A 346 3.21 37.18 2.83
CA SER A 346 3.14 38.58 3.28
C SER A 346 3.93 38.81 4.59
N LYS A 347 3.97 37.82 5.50
CA LYS A 347 4.79 37.91 6.72
C LYS A 347 6.29 38.03 6.44
N LYS A 348 6.76 37.51 5.29
CA LYS A 348 8.17 37.52 4.90
C LYS A 348 8.61 38.83 4.24
N VAL A 349 7.68 39.73 3.90
CA VAL A 349 7.98 41.05 3.35
C VAL A 349 8.62 41.92 4.43
N LYS A 350 9.79 42.51 4.10
CA LYS A 350 10.62 43.23 5.07
C LYS A 350 10.02 44.56 5.50
N ILE A 351 9.41 45.30 4.58
CA ILE A 351 8.79 46.60 4.85
C ILE A 351 7.35 46.34 5.28
N ALA A 352 7.00 46.73 6.51
CA ALA A 352 5.68 46.48 7.07
C ALA A 352 4.56 47.18 6.27
N ASP A 353 4.81 48.39 5.77
CA ASP A 353 3.84 49.17 4.98
C ASP A 353 3.54 48.54 3.62
N ASP A 354 4.43 47.70 3.09
CA ASP A 354 4.25 46.99 1.81
C ASP A 354 3.50 45.65 1.99
N ARG A 355 3.16 45.26 3.23
CA ARG A 355 2.43 44.03 3.52
C ARG A 355 0.97 44.19 3.16
N TYR A 356 0.60 43.66 2.01
CA TYR A 356 -0.74 43.76 1.48
C TYR A 356 -1.29 42.43 0.98
N ILE A 357 -2.56 42.17 1.27
CA ILE A 357 -3.35 41.07 0.71
C ILE A 357 -4.69 41.62 0.22
N LEU A 358 -5.08 41.25 -1.00
CA LEU A 358 -6.40 41.53 -1.57
C LEU A 358 -7.13 40.22 -1.84
N ILE A 359 -8.27 40.03 -1.20
CA ILE A 359 -9.11 38.84 -1.34
C ILE A 359 -10.33 39.22 -2.17
N LYS A 360 -10.47 38.64 -3.36
CA LYS A 360 -11.63 38.80 -4.22
C LYS A 360 -12.33 37.46 -4.37
N ILE A 361 -13.59 37.39 -3.96
CA ILE A 361 -14.42 36.18 -4.12
C ILE A 361 -15.73 36.60 -4.76
N HIS A 362 -15.97 36.07 -5.96
CA HIS A 362 -17.16 36.37 -6.72
C HIS A 362 -17.81 35.09 -7.21
N SER A 363 -19.14 34.99 -7.16
CA SER A 363 -19.86 33.89 -7.83
C SER A 363 -20.94 34.42 -8.75
N ASN A 364 -21.21 33.68 -9.81
CA ASN A 364 -22.37 33.84 -10.67
C ASN A 364 -23.20 32.54 -10.66
N GLU A 365 -24.22 32.41 -11.51
CA GLU A 365 -25.04 31.19 -11.60
C GLU A 365 -24.27 29.92 -11.98
N SER A 366 -23.09 30.07 -12.60
CA SER A 366 -22.36 28.99 -13.26
C SER A 366 -21.04 28.60 -12.61
N ALA A 367 -20.42 29.49 -11.83
CA ALA A 367 -19.09 29.27 -11.29
C ALA A 367 -18.78 30.17 -10.08
N LEU A 368 -17.80 29.73 -9.30
CA LEU A 368 -17.13 30.47 -8.25
C LEU A 368 -15.74 30.91 -8.73
N PHE A 369 -15.43 32.18 -8.54
CA PHE A 369 -14.16 32.81 -8.83
C PHE A 369 -13.51 33.23 -7.51
N ILE A 370 -12.31 32.73 -7.25
CA ILE A 370 -11.50 33.07 -6.08
C ILE A 370 -10.19 33.65 -6.60
N HIS A 371 -9.87 34.87 -6.20
CA HIS A 371 -8.63 35.54 -6.59
C HIS A 371 -8.00 36.21 -5.37
N ILE A 372 -6.81 35.74 -5.01
CA ILE A 372 -6.04 36.29 -3.89
C ILE A 372 -4.74 36.86 -4.43
N LEU A 373 -4.51 38.13 -4.12
CA LEU A 373 -3.27 38.83 -4.44
C LEU A 373 -2.52 39.12 -3.16
N ASN A 374 -1.20 38.94 -3.17
CA ASN A 374 -0.37 39.35 -2.04
C ASN A 374 1.00 39.87 -2.49
N HIS A 375 1.59 40.75 -1.69
CA HIS A 375 2.95 41.22 -1.92
C HIS A 375 3.98 40.13 -1.57
N VAL A 376 5.05 40.02 -2.36
CA VAL A 376 6.15 39.07 -2.17
C VAL A 376 7.51 39.74 -2.37
N GLU A 377 8.50 39.39 -1.55
CA GLU A 377 9.83 40.02 -1.59
C GLU A 377 10.62 39.66 -2.87
N ASN A 378 10.47 38.43 -3.37
CA ASN A 378 11.19 37.90 -4.54
C ASN A 378 10.19 37.41 -5.61
N GLU A 379 10.52 37.61 -6.88
CA GLU A 379 9.78 37.00 -7.98
C GLU A 379 9.97 35.47 -7.98
N VAL A 380 8.86 34.73 -7.97
CA VAL A 380 8.87 33.27 -8.01
C VAL A 380 9.09 32.85 -9.46
N ALA A 381 10.35 32.89 -9.93
CA ALA A 381 10.70 32.74 -11.34
C ALA A 381 10.41 31.34 -11.92
N HIS A 382 10.21 30.30 -11.10
CA HIS A 382 9.83 28.97 -11.56
C HIS A 382 9.02 28.24 -10.49
N LEU A 383 7.78 27.86 -10.81
CA LEU A 383 6.93 26.95 -10.01
C LEU A 383 7.34 25.47 -10.15
N HIS A 384 8.58 25.19 -10.52
CA HIS A 384 9.22 23.93 -10.18
C HIS A 384 10.07 24.17 -8.94
N SER A 385 9.58 23.65 -7.81
CA SER A 385 10.22 23.63 -6.51
C SER A 385 11.74 23.44 -6.59
N GLN A 386 12.51 24.52 -6.54
CA GLN A 386 13.96 24.46 -6.37
C GLN A 386 14.33 24.80 -4.92
N LYS A 387 14.35 23.77 -4.06
CA LYS A 387 15.54 23.36 -3.28
C LYS A 387 15.20 22.30 -2.19
N SER A 388 15.91 21.18 -2.28
CA SER A 388 16.54 20.40 -1.18
C SER A 388 15.75 20.07 0.12
N ASN A 389 14.43 19.90 0.11
CA ASN A 389 13.76 19.03 1.09
C ASN A 389 12.34 18.67 0.62
N PRO A 390 12.02 17.39 0.29
CA PRO A 390 10.76 17.03 -0.36
C PRO A 390 9.51 17.03 0.53
N ASP A 391 9.67 17.18 1.86
CA ASP A 391 8.62 16.70 2.78
C ASP A 391 7.68 17.77 3.38
N VAL A 392 7.82 19.07 3.08
CA VAL A 392 7.01 20.09 3.79
C VAL A 392 6.32 21.16 2.94
N HIS A 393 6.78 21.55 1.75
CA HIS A 393 6.11 22.61 0.97
C HIS A 393 5.91 22.24 -0.51
N GLY A 394 4.65 22.07 -0.90
CA GLY A 394 4.21 21.68 -2.26
C GLY A 394 2.86 20.96 -2.31
N ILE A 395 2.38 20.48 -1.15
CA ILE A 395 1.13 19.71 -1.02
C ILE A 395 -0.11 20.61 -1.25
N GLY A 396 -0.07 21.87 -0.79
CA GLY A 396 -1.22 22.79 -0.87
C GLY A 396 -1.65 23.12 -2.30
N LEU A 397 -0.70 23.48 -3.18
CA LEU A 397 -1.00 23.79 -4.59
C LEU A 397 -1.43 22.52 -5.37
N THR A 398 -0.82 21.37 -5.06
CA THR A 398 -1.20 20.08 -5.65
C THR A 398 -2.64 19.70 -5.29
N ASN A 399 -3.05 19.98 -4.04
CA ASN A 399 -4.42 19.76 -3.59
C ASN A 399 -5.43 20.69 -4.28
N ILE A 400 -5.08 21.97 -4.46
CA ILE A 400 -5.92 22.92 -5.20
C ILE A 400 -6.07 22.47 -6.66
N SER A 401 -4.98 22.05 -7.32
CA SER A 401 -5.01 21.54 -8.70
C SER A 401 -5.96 20.34 -8.83
N ARG A 402 -5.85 19.36 -7.93
CA ARG A 402 -6.72 18.17 -7.93
C ARG A 402 -8.21 18.53 -7.74
N ILE A 403 -8.50 19.55 -6.93
CA ILE A 403 -9.88 20.04 -6.75
C ILE A 403 -10.36 20.75 -8.02
N CYS A 404 -9.51 21.56 -8.67
CA CYS A 404 -9.86 22.14 -9.97
C CYS A 404 -10.21 21.05 -10.98
N ASP A 405 -9.41 19.99 -11.07
CA ASP A 405 -9.69 18.84 -11.94
C ASP A 405 -11.03 18.13 -11.59
N LYS A 406 -11.33 17.96 -10.29
CA LYS A 406 -12.60 17.37 -9.80
C LYS A 406 -13.84 18.14 -10.27
N TYR A 407 -13.75 19.45 -10.41
CA TYR A 407 -14.87 20.32 -10.79
C TYR A 407 -14.82 20.81 -12.25
N GLY A 408 -13.82 20.36 -13.03
CA GLY A 408 -13.59 20.88 -14.40
C GLY A 408 -13.19 22.35 -14.43
N GLY A 409 -12.61 22.84 -13.33
CA GLY A 409 -12.14 24.20 -13.16
C GLY A 409 -10.70 24.41 -13.60
N ASN A 410 -10.15 25.58 -13.29
CA ASN A 410 -8.77 25.92 -13.62
C ASN A 410 -8.13 26.78 -12.52
N MET A 411 -6.81 26.64 -12.36
CA MET A 411 -5.99 27.44 -11.48
C MET A 411 -4.94 28.19 -12.30
N THR A 412 -4.73 29.47 -12.00
CA THR A 412 -3.71 30.30 -12.62
C THR A 412 -2.91 30.99 -11.55
N ILE A 413 -1.58 30.88 -11.65
CA ILE A 413 -0.64 31.51 -10.73
C ILE A 413 0.32 32.37 -11.53
N GLU A 414 0.40 33.65 -11.18
CA GLU A 414 1.29 34.60 -11.83
C GLU A 414 2.03 35.43 -10.80
N THR A 415 3.33 35.61 -10.99
CA THR A 415 4.12 36.55 -10.18
C THR A 415 4.68 37.64 -11.07
N LYS A 416 4.36 38.90 -10.78
CA LYS A 416 4.87 40.05 -11.53
C LYS A 416 5.02 41.25 -10.60
N ASN A 417 6.12 41.99 -10.73
CA ASN A 417 6.34 43.24 -9.99
C ASN A 417 6.16 43.07 -8.46
N LYS A 418 6.72 42.00 -7.88
CA LYS A 418 6.57 41.67 -6.45
C LYS A 418 5.13 41.41 -5.97
N VAL A 419 4.21 41.11 -6.89
CA VAL A 419 2.84 40.69 -6.57
C VAL A 419 2.64 39.27 -7.03
N PHE A 420 2.22 38.41 -6.10
CA PHE A 420 1.78 37.05 -6.37
C PHE A 420 0.26 37.04 -6.56
N ASN A 421 -0.19 36.54 -7.70
CA ASN A 421 -1.59 36.42 -8.08
C ASN A 421 -1.95 34.94 -8.12
N ASN A 422 -2.94 34.54 -7.33
CA ASN A 422 -3.47 33.20 -7.34
C ASN A 422 -4.96 33.23 -7.63
N MET A 423 -5.34 32.71 -8.79
CA MET A 423 -6.71 32.67 -9.27
C MET A 423 -7.18 31.24 -9.42
N VAL A 424 -8.37 30.94 -8.90
CA VAL A 424 -9.03 29.66 -9.01
C VAL A 424 -10.46 29.88 -9.52
N LEU A 425 -10.80 29.15 -10.57
CA LEU A 425 -12.14 29.09 -11.15
C LEU A 425 -12.72 27.69 -10.89
N LEU A 426 -13.85 27.63 -10.20
CA LEU A 426 -14.59 26.38 -9.96
C LEU A 426 -15.99 26.47 -10.56
N PRO A 427 -16.26 25.81 -11.70
CA PRO A 427 -17.60 25.68 -12.23
C PRO A 427 -18.51 24.96 -11.25
N PHE A 428 -19.75 25.42 -11.13
CA PHE A 428 -20.80 24.67 -10.48
C PHE A 428 -21.24 23.56 -11.43
N TYR A 429 -21.33 22.32 -10.93
CA TYR A 429 -21.87 21.22 -11.71
C TYR A 429 -23.23 21.65 -12.28
N LYS A 430 -23.29 21.79 -13.61
CA LYS A 430 -24.55 21.63 -14.31
C LYS A 430 -24.81 20.13 -14.31
N ASP A 431 -25.97 19.71 -13.82
CA ASP A 431 -26.54 18.45 -14.28
C ASP A 431 -26.54 18.53 -15.81
N ILE A 432 -25.60 17.81 -16.45
CA ILE A 432 -25.65 17.60 -17.88
C ILE A 432 -26.85 16.65 -18.05
N PRO A 433 -27.91 17.08 -18.77
CA PRO A 433 -29.12 16.28 -18.92
C PRO A 433 -28.85 14.94 -19.62
#